data_AF-A0A136KV79-F1
#
_entry.id   AF-A0A136KV79-F1
#
_cell.length_a   1.000
_cell.length_b   1.000
_cell.length_c   1.000
_cell.angle_alpha   90.00
_cell.angle_beta   90.00
_cell.angle_gamma   90.00
#
_symmetry.space_group_name_H-M   'P 1'
#
loop_
_entity.id
_entity.type
_entity.pdbx_description
1 polymer ?
#
loop_
_entity_poly.entity_id
_entity_poly.type
_entity_poly.pdbx_seq_one_letter_code
_entity_poly.pdbx_strand_id
1 'polypeptide(L)'
;MVKKPCQMSNGAMKNFTFDFWLYCDPLLQPDGVGETYSAIPSLGMFARWNYTGAKIDGHNADYWGFEPEIYMANSWDGPLYKASSRLITGLSLDEQVAQNNIENKLPFKYHIGVESALGKYEVVFSFIIEKNQGIYLTPDIAVQRVSP
;
A
#
# COMPACT_ATOMS: atom_id res chain seq x y z
N MET A 1 -17.65 0.32 -13.30
CA MET A 1 -16.50 -0.22 -14.06
C MET A 1 -15.80 -1.24 -13.18
N VAL A 2 -15.47 -2.43 -13.69
CA VAL A 2 -14.76 -3.46 -12.91
C VAL A 2 -13.27 -3.14 -12.93
N LYS A 3 -12.71 -2.73 -11.79
CA LYS A 3 -11.26 -2.54 -11.60
C LYS A 3 -10.58 -3.90 -11.76
N LYS A 4 -9.78 -4.11 -12.79
CA LYS A 4 -9.01 -5.36 -12.97
C LYS A 4 -7.70 -5.25 -12.20
N PRO A 5 -7.35 -6.24 -11.36
CA PRO A 5 -6.04 -6.26 -10.71
C PRO A 5 -4.96 -6.42 -11.79
N CYS A 6 -3.98 -5.51 -11.77
CA CYS A 6 -2.83 -5.54 -12.66
C CYS A 6 -1.72 -6.46 -12.07
N GLN A 7 -1.57 -6.55 -10.74
CA GLN A 7 -0.74 -7.57 -10.06
C GLN A 7 -1.04 -7.63 -8.55
N MET A 8 -1.01 -8.83 -7.93
CA MET A 8 -1.29 -9.04 -6.49
C MET A 8 -0.11 -9.68 -5.74
N SER A 9 0.13 -9.24 -4.51
CA SER A 9 1.08 -9.84 -3.57
C SER A 9 0.51 -9.89 -2.16
N ASN A 10 0.99 -10.84 -1.35
CA ASN A 10 0.54 -11.06 0.02
C ASN A 10 1.71 -11.26 0.97
N GLY A 11 1.67 -10.60 2.13
CA GLY A 11 2.57 -10.80 3.25
C GLY A 11 1.79 -11.31 4.46
N ALA A 12 2.21 -12.44 5.02
CA ALA A 12 1.70 -12.93 6.31
C ALA A 12 2.79 -12.86 7.38
N MET A 13 2.42 -12.43 8.59
CA MET A 13 3.27 -12.35 9.78
C MET A 13 2.45 -12.64 11.04
N LYS A 14 2.74 -13.77 11.71
CA LYS A 14 1.98 -14.22 12.88
C LYS A 14 0.47 -14.24 12.58
N ASN A 15 -0.28 -13.38 13.26
CA ASN A 15 -1.74 -13.25 13.17
C ASN A 15 -2.19 -12.13 12.20
N PHE A 16 -1.26 -11.53 11.46
CA PHE A 16 -1.54 -10.46 10.50
C PHE A 16 -1.34 -10.94 9.07
N THR A 17 -2.25 -10.54 8.18
CA THR A 17 -2.13 -10.68 6.74
C THR A 17 -2.18 -9.30 6.09
N PHE A 18 -1.37 -9.10 5.06
CA PHE A 18 -1.22 -7.83 4.34
C PHE A 18 -1.36 -8.12 2.85
N ASP A 19 -2.37 -7.56 2.21
CA ASP A 19 -2.62 -7.70 0.79
C ASP A 19 -2.27 -6.40 0.08
N PHE A 20 -1.64 -6.49 -1.08
CA PHE A 20 -1.38 -5.35 -1.95
C PHE A 20 -1.59 -5.74 -3.41
N TRP A 21 -2.28 -4.89 -4.17
CA TRP A 21 -2.30 -5.02 -5.62
C TRP A 21 -2.36 -3.66 -6.31
N LEU A 22 -1.77 -3.62 -7.49
CA LEU A 22 -1.96 -2.50 -8.40
C LEU A 22 -3.19 -2.78 -9.28
N TYR A 23 -3.89 -1.72 -9.67
CA TYR A 23 -4.98 -1.81 -10.64
C TYR A 23 -4.92 -0.63 -11.60
N CYS A 24 -5.54 -0.80 -12.75
CA CYS A 24 -5.53 0.20 -13.80
C CYS A 24 -6.94 0.82 -13.93
N ASP A 25 -7.05 2.15 -13.78
CA ASP A 25 -8.32 2.90 -13.79
C ASP A 25 -8.14 4.26 -14.48
N PRO A 26 -8.75 4.49 -15.67
CA PRO A 26 -8.57 5.72 -16.45
C PRO A 26 -8.98 7.02 -15.74
N LEU A 27 -9.76 6.93 -14.66
CA LEU A 27 -10.17 8.10 -13.88
C LEU A 27 -9.07 8.62 -12.95
N LEU A 28 -8.01 7.84 -12.73
CA LEU A 28 -6.88 8.24 -11.91
C LEU A 28 -5.89 9.08 -12.71
N GLN A 29 -5.67 10.32 -12.31
CA GLN A 29 -4.81 11.26 -13.03
C GLN A 29 -3.97 12.10 -12.06
N PRO A 30 -2.81 12.63 -12.50
CA PRO A 30 -1.98 13.51 -11.67
C PRO A 30 -2.67 14.82 -11.29
N ASP A 31 -3.58 15.31 -12.14
CA ASP A 31 -4.42 16.48 -11.85
C ASP A 31 -5.74 16.13 -11.14
N GLY A 32 -5.91 14.86 -10.74
CA GLY A 32 -7.05 14.41 -9.96
C GLY A 32 -7.09 15.02 -8.56
N VAL A 33 -8.27 15.00 -7.92
CA VAL A 33 -8.48 15.57 -6.58
C VAL A 33 -9.02 14.49 -5.66
N GLY A 34 -8.42 14.35 -4.48
CA GLY A 34 -8.83 13.34 -3.50
C GLY A 34 -8.59 11.92 -4.03
N GLU A 35 -9.64 11.10 -4.10
CA GLU A 35 -9.55 9.69 -4.48
C GLU A 35 -9.21 9.46 -5.97
N THR A 36 -9.29 10.50 -6.82
CA THR A 36 -8.91 10.41 -8.23
C THR A 36 -7.48 10.85 -8.51
N TYR A 37 -6.77 11.39 -7.51
CA TYR A 37 -5.35 11.72 -7.65
C TYR A 37 -4.49 10.47 -7.78
N SER A 38 -3.57 10.46 -8.73
CA SER A 38 -2.48 9.48 -8.80
C SER A 38 -1.27 10.08 -9.50
N ALA A 39 -0.09 9.96 -8.88
CA ALA A 39 1.17 10.41 -9.47
C ALA A 39 1.52 9.71 -10.79
N ILE A 40 0.93 8.55 -11.05
CA ILE A 40 1.08 7.82 -12.31
C ILE A 40 -0.29 7.69 -12.97
N PRO A 41 -0.47 8.25 -14.19
CA PRO A 41 -1.73 8.21 -14.89
C PRO A 41 -2.28 6.78 -15.00
N SER A 42 -3.57 6.67 -14.70
CA SER A 42 -4.34 5.42 -14.76
C SER A 42 -3.88 4.29 -13.85
N LEU A 43 -2.93 4.52 -12.94
CA LEU A 43 -2.44 3.50 -12.02
C LEU A 43 -2.94 3.78 -10.60
N GLY A 44 -3.55 2.78 -9.98
CA GLY A 44 -4.00 2.83 -8.60
C GLY A 44 -3.55 1.61 -7.81
N MET A 45 -3.83 1.65 -6.52
CA MET A 45 -3.46 0.59 -5.58
C MET A 45 -4.62 0.23 -4.67
N PHE A 46 -4.64 -1.05 -4.32
CA PHE A 46 -5.35 -1.57 -3.18
C PHE A 46 -4.33 -2.03 -2.15
N ALA A 47 -4.59 -1.72 -0.90
CA ALA A 47 -3.85 -2.27 0.21
C ALA A 47 -4.81 -2.66 1.34
N ARG A 48 -4.51 -3.74 2.05
CA ARG A 48 -5.32 -4.20 3.18
C ARG A 48 -4.44 -4.86 4.21
N TRP A 49 -4.74 -4.65 5.49
CA TRP A 49 -4.29 -5.56 6.54
C TRP A 49 -5.48 -6.17 7.28
N ASN A 50 -5.27 -7.34 7.85
CA ASN A 50 -6.28 -8.05 8.64
C ASN A 50 -5.61 -8.81 9.79
N TYR A 51 -6.27 -8.80 10.96
CA TYR A 51 -5.81 -9.49 12.16
C TYR A 51 -6.76 -10.64 12.54
N THR A 52 -6.21 -11.85 12.69
CA THR A 52 -6.96 -13.08 13.01
C THR A 52 -6.62 -13.68 14.38
N GLY A 53 -5.84 -12.98 15.20
CA GLY A 53 -5.40 -13.46 16.50
C GLY A 53 -6.43 -13.29 17.63
N ALA A 54 -5.99 -13.55 18.86
CA ALA A 54 -6.78 -13.33 20.07
C ALA A 54 -7.14 -11.84 20.25
N LYS A 55 -8.26 -11.56 20.93
CA LYS A 55 -8.64 -10.19 21.31
C LYS A 55 -7.59 -9.59 22.23
N ILE A 56 -7.11 -8.39 21.90
CA ILE A 56 -6.11 -7.67 22.69
C ILE A 56 -6.56 -6.23 22.84
N ASP A 57 -6.74 -5.77 24.08
CA ASP A 57 -7.09 -4.38 24.36
C ASP A 57 -5.83 -3.50 24.37
N GLY A 58 -5.95 -2.27 23.88
CA GLY A 58 -4.85 -1.29 23.91
C GLY A 58 -5.06 -0.15 22.91
N HIS A 59 -4.03 0.68 22.77
CA HIS A 59 -3.94 1.65 21.68
C HIS A 59 -3.48 0.94 20.41
N ASN A 60 -4.06 1.31 19.27
CA ASN A 60 -3.68 0.79 17.96
C ASN A 60 -3.56 1.92 16.95
N ALA A 61 -2.64 1.79 16.00
CA ALA A 61 -2.43 2.76 14.95
C ALA A 61 -2.10 2.09 13.61
N ASP A 62 -2.65 2.64 12.55
CA ASP A 62 -2.49 2.19 11.17
C ASP A 62 -1.52 3.10 10.41
N TYR A 63 -0.55 2.51 9.71
CA TYR A 63 0.45 3.23 8.94
C TYR A 63 0.41 2.82 7.47
N TRP A 64 0.45 3.81 6.57
CA TRP A 64 0.44 3.59 5.14
C TRP A 64 1.25 4.68 4.44
N GLY A 65 1.92 4.35 3.34
CA GLY A 65 2.52 5.36 2.49
C GLY A 65 3.69 4.85 1.65
N PHE A 66 4.15 5.69 0.73
CA PHE A 66 5.35 5.45 -0.07
C PHE A 66 6.54 6.10 0.60
N GLU A 67 7.74 5.52 0.55
CA GLU A 67 8.95 6.25 1.01
C GLU A 67 9.11 7.57 0.23
N PRO A 68 9.44 8.71 0.88
CA PRO A 68 9.70 8.89 2.33
C PRO A 68 8.45 9.24 3.17
N GLU A 69 7.30 9.35 2.53
CA GLU A 69 6.03 9.83 3.07
C GLU A 69 5.15 8.70 3.62
N ILE A 70 5.50 8.21 4.81
CA ILE A 70 4.72 7.21 5.55
C ILE A 70 3.94 7.90 6.67
N TYR A 71 2.62 7.78 6.66
CA TYR A 71 1.76 8.49 7.60
C TYR A 71 0.95 7.53 8.46
N MET A 72 0.66 7.97 9.68
CA MET A 72 -0.37 7.35 10.52
C MET A 72 -1.75 7.74 9.95
N ALA A 73 -2.44 6.79 9.33
CA ALA A 73 -3.74 7.06 8.70
C ALA A 73 -4.89 7.07 9.70
N ASN A 74 -4.79 6.25 10.76
CA ASN A 74 -5.82 6.16 11.79
C ASN A 74 -5.21 5.71 13.12
N SER A 75 -5.85 6.05 14.23
CA SER A 75 -5.51 5.53 15.56
C SER A 75 -6.78 5.36 16.39
N TRP A 76 -6.80 4.36 17.26
CA TRP A 76 -7.95 4.09 18.12
C TRP A 76 -7.56 3.36 19.40
N ASP A 77 -8.33 3.62 20.45
CA ASP A 77 -8.27 2.84 21.69
C ASP A 77 -9.34 1.75 21.66
N GLY A 78 -8.95 0.52 22.05
CA GLY A 78 -9.86 -0.61 22.16
C GLY A 78 -9.27 -1.91 21.63
N PRO A 79 -10.11 -2.93 21.44
CA PRO A 79 -9.63 -4.24 21.09
C PRO A 79 -9.16 -4.35 19.64
N LEU A 80 -7.95 -4.87 19.45
CA LEU A 80 -7.53 -5.52 18.23
C LEU A 80 -8.18 -6.92 18.18
N TYR A 81 -9.33 -7.03 17.53
CA TYR A 81 -10.06 -8.30 17.39
C TYR A 81 -10.85 -8.34 16.09
N LYS A 82 -10.50 -9.29 15.20
CA LYS A 82 -11.05 -9.35 13.83
C LYS A 82 -10.96 -7.99 13.12
N ALA A 83 -9.94 -7.22 13.47
CA ALA A 83 -9.74 -5.88 12.95
C ALA A 83 -9.13 -5.97 11.55
N SER A 84 -9.54 -5.05 10.69
CA SER A 84 -8.98 -4.93 9.35
C SER A 84 -9.16 -3.51 8.86
N SER A 85 -8.25 -3.06 8.02
CA SER A 85 -8.36 -1.78 7.33
C SER A 85 -7.98 -1.98 5.87
N ARG A 86 -8.57 -1.17 4.99
CA ARG A 86 -8.39 -1.25 3.55
C ARG A 86 -8.28 0.14 2.96
N LEU A 87 -7.45 0.26 1.93
CA LEU A 87 -7.26 1.47 1.15
C LEU A 87 -7.41 1.13 -0.33
N ILE A 88 -8.18 1.93 -1.07
CA ILE A 88 -8.31 1.86 -2.53
C ILE A 88 -8.16 3.29 -3.04
N THR A 89 -7.04 3.59 -3.67
CA THR A 89 -6.71 4.95 -4.07
C THR A 89 -5.72 4.96 -5.23
N GLY A 90 -5.46 6.12 -5.82
CA GLY A 90 -4.32 6.30 -6.70
C GLY A 90 -2.99 6.20 -5.96
N LEU A 91 -1.89 6.37 -6.67
CA LEU A 91 -0.57 6.40 -6.06
C LEU A 91 -0.34 7.78 -5.44
N SER A 92 -0.56 7.87 -4.13
CA SER A 92 -0.33 9.08 -3.33
C SER A 92 1.16 9.20 -2.97
N LEU A 93 1.95 9.70 -3.90
CA LEU A 93 3.34 10.12 -3.71
C LEU A 93 3.63 11.32 -4.59
N ASP A 94 4.74 12.01 -4.34
CA ASP A 94 5.19 13.11 -5.19
C ASP A 94 5.46 12.66 -6.64
N GLU A 95 4.98 13.45 -7.61
CA GLU A 95 5.11 13.16 -9.04
C GLU A 95 6.57 13.11 -9.50
N GLN A 96 7.44 13.96 -8.94
CA GLN A 96 8.87 13.97 -9.28
C GLN A 96 9.56 12.70 -8.79
N VAL A 97 9.17 12.18 -7.61
CA VAL A 97 9.64 10.88 -7.10
C VAL A 97 9.16 9.75 -8.02
N ALA A 98 7.89 9.75 -8.42
CA ALA A 98 7.36 8.74 -9.32
C ALA A 98 8.10 8.73 -10.68
N GLN A 99 8.31 9.91 -11.28
CA GLN A 99 9.05 10.06 -12.54
C GLN A 99 10.51 9.59 -12.39
N ASN A 100 11.20 10.04 -11.34
CA ASN A 100 12.58 9.64 -11.07
C ASN A 100 12.72 8.12 -10.91
N ASN A 101 11.77 7.49 -10.22
CA ASN A 101 11.80 6.04 -10.03
C ASN A 101 11.59 5.27 -11.33
N ILE A 102 10.65 5.73 -12.18
CA ILE A 102 10.42 5.11 -13.49
C ILE A 102 11.65 5.28 -14.40
N GLU A 103 12.19 6.50 -14.51
CA GLU A 103 13.31 6.81 -15.41
C GLU A 103 14.59 6.07 -15.03
N ASN A 104 14.87 5.97 -13.73
CA ASN A 104 16.09 5.35 -13.21
C ASN A 104 15.89 3.88 -12.80
N LYS A 105 14.71 3.30 -13.06
CA LYS A 105 14.36 1.92 -12.68
C LYS A 105 14.55 1.65 -11.18
N LEU A 106 14.22 2.63 -10.34
CA LEU A 106 14.27 2.50 -8.90
C LEU A 106 12.97 1.85 -8.39
N PRO A 107 13.04 1.05 -7.32
CA PRO A 107 11.86 0.44 -6.74
C PRO A 107 10.98 1.48 -6.05
N PHE A 108 9.68 1.41 -6.31
CA PHE A 108 8.68 1.95 -5.41
C PHE A 108 8.64 1.08 -4.17
N LYS A 109 8.45 1.70 -3.00
CA LYS A 109 8.33 1.00 -1.73
C LYS A 109 7.11 1.52 -1.00
N TYR A 110 6.11 0.64 -0.89
CA TYR A 110 4.87 0.92 -0.19
C TYR A 110 4.87 0.23 1.16
N HIS A 111 4.71 1.02 2.22
CA HIS A 111 4.63 0.57 3.59
C HIS A 111 3.17 0.42 3.99
N ILE A 112 2.87 -0.71 4.62
CA ILE A 112 1.62 -0.94 5.33
C ILE A 112 1.97 -1.55 6.69
N GLY A 113 1.42 -1.00 7.76
CA GLY A 113 1.72 -1.50 9.08
C GLY A 113 0.65 -1.19 10.10
N VAL A 114 0.71 -1.92 11.21
CA VAL A 114 -0.14 -1.74 12.37
C VAL A 114 0.72 -1.79 13.63
N GLU A 115 0.56 -0.79 14.48
CA GLU A 115 1.10 -0.76 15.83
C GLU A 115 0.00 -1.13 16.82
N SER A 116 0.33 -1.96 17.81
CA SER A 116 -0.59 -2.43 18.85
C SER A 116 0.19 -2.84 20.10
N ALA A 117 -0.51 -3.29 21.14
CA ALA A 117 0.12 -3.89 22.33
C ALA A 117 0.98 -5.13 22.02
N LEU A 118 0.86 -5.75 20.84
CA LEU A 118 1.74 -6.83 20.37
C LEU A 118 3.06 -6.35 19.77
N GLY A 119 3.26 -5.04 19.64
CA GLY A 119 4.32 -4.40 18.89
C GLY A 119 3.86 -3.91 17.51
N LYS A 120 4.83 -3.42 16.74
CA LYS A 120 4.64 -2.91 15.37
C LYS A 120 4.89 -4.00 14.33
N TYR A 121 3.91 -4.26 13.47
CA TYR A 121 3.99 -5.24 12.38
C TYR A 121 3.82 -4.51 11.05
N GLU A 122 4.79 -4.65 10.16
CA GLU A 122 4.83 -3.88 8.92
C GLU A 122 5.33 -4.72 7.73
N VAL A 123 4.74 -4.50 6.57
CA VAL A 123 5.18 -5.07 5.30
C VAL A 123 5.56 -3.94 4.36
N VAL A 124 6.69 -4.10 3.68
CA VAL A 124 7.11 -3.23 2.59
C VAL A 124 6.94 -3.99 1.28
N PHE A 125 6.04 -3.51 0.44
CA PHE A 125 5.87 -3.98 -0.93
C PHE A 125 6.78 -3.18 -1.84
N SER A 126 7.72 -3.87 -2.48
CA SER A 126 8.70 -3.24 -3.37
C SER A 126 8.50 -3.71 -4.81
N PHE A 127 8.39 -2.78 -5.75
CA PHE A 127 8.15 -3.10 -7.15
C PHE A 127 8.75 -2.04 -8.07
N ILE A 128 9.17 -2.47 -9.26
CA ILE A 128 9.62 -1.58 -10.33
C ILE A 128 8.47 -1.41 -11.31
N ILE A 129 8.22 -0.16 -11.70
CA ILE A 129 7.27 0.15 -12.78
C ILE A 129 8.08 0.43 -14.05
N GLU A 130 7.80 -0.30 -15.11
CA GLU A 130 8.33 -0.03 -16.44
C GLU A 130 7.25 0.56 -17.35
N LYS A 131 7.62 1.58 -18.13
CA LYS A 131 6.74 2.17 -19.14
C LYS A 131 6.97 1.47 -20.48
N ASN A 132 5.99 0.71 -20.97
CA ASN A 132 6.03 0.08 -22.28
C ASN A 132 4.82 0.50 -23.12
N GLN A 133 5.06 1.28 -24.19
CA GLN A 133 4.01 1.77 -25.10
C GLN A 133 2.84 2.50 -24.39
N GLY A 134 3.12 3.18 -23.27
CA GLY A 134 2.10 3.88 -22.47
C GLY A 134 1.37 3.00 -21.46
N ILE A 135 1.71 1.71 -21.38
CA ILE A 135 1.23 0.78 -20.35
C ILE A 135 2.32 0.66 -19.28
N TYR A 136 1.90 0.76 -18.02
CA TYR A 136 2.76 0.54 -16.87
C TYR A 136 2.73 -0.94 -16.49
N LEU A 137 3.90 -1.59 -16.52
CA LEU A 137 4.08 -2.99 -16.18
C LEU A 137 4.85 -3.08 -14.86
N THR A 138 4.42 -3.98 -13.99
CA THR A 138 5.17 -4.38 -12.80
C THR A 138 5.45 -5.88 -12.92
N PRO A 139 6.71 -6.28 -13.20
CA PRO A 139 7.00 -7.70 -13.44
C PRO A 139 6.88 -8.51 -12.15
N ASP A 140 7.31 -7.97 -11.01
CA ASP A 140 7.31 -8.64 -9.70
C ASP A 140 7.10 -7.64 -8.55
N ILE A 141 6.34 -8.04 -7.52
CA ILE A 141 6.22 -7.32 -6.25
C ILE A 141 6.92 -8.13 -5.16
N ALA A 142 8.08 -7.66 -4.72
CA ALA A 142 8.81 -8.21 -3.60
C ALA A 142 8.17 -7.80 -2.26
N VAL A 143 8.23 -8.70 -1.28
CA VAL A 143 7.61 -8.53 0.05
C VAL A 143 8.67 -8.61 1.13
N GLN A 144 8.95 -7.50 1.80
CA GLN A 144 9.80 -7.45 2.98
C GLN A 144 8.94 -7.37 4.24
N ARG A 145 9.25 -8.22 5.22
CA ARG A 145 8.57 -8.27 6.52
C ARG A 145 9.41 -7.51 7.55
N VAL A 146 8.78 -6.62 8.28
CA VAL A 146 9.37 -5.88 9.40
C VAL A 146 8.56 -6.24 10.64
N SER A 147 9.18 -7.02 11.53
CA SER A 147 8.58 -7.43 12.80
C SER A 147 9.43 -6.94 13.98
N PRO A 148 8.83 -6.82 15.19
CA PRO A 148 9.57 -6.50 16.41
C PRO A 148 10.63 -7.55 16.73
#